data_AF-A0A031JWF8-F1
#
_entry.id   AF-A0A031JWF8-F1
#
_cell.length_a   1.000
_cell.length_b   1.000
_cell.length_c   1.000
_cell.angle_alpha   90.00
_cell.angle_beta   90.00
_cell.angle_gamma   90.00
#
_symmetry.space_group_name_H-M   'P 1'
#
loop_
_entity.id
_entity.type
_entity.pdbx_description
1 polymer ?
#
loop_
_entity_poly.entity_id
_entity_poly.type
_entity_poly.pdbx_seq_one_letter_code
_entity_poly.pdbx_strand_id
1 'polypeptide(L)'
;MLTERGWPQPLSLIIHTLDDVNHHLSRGRYFWLDLVRDGIVLFEVPGFPFEKPGILSREEMREEACTYFRREFKKVGRSLRTAELQRGEGAKQKDAAAKSEWSNEAAFNLHQAMERAYYCILLVLTLYSPKSHNLNFLSKRAEQQDERLIGVWKTDTKFGRRCYELLRAAYVKSRYSDHYKISDDELDWITDRVMELQELTRTICEERIAKLGGPDTAAL
;
A
#
# COMPACT_ATOMS: atom_id res chain seq x y z
N MET A 1 -9.39 -13.51 -21.82
CA MET A 1 -10.57 -13.76 -22.68
C MET A 1 -11.82 -13.36 -21.91
N LEU A 2 -12.69 -12.52 -22.48
CA LEU A 2 -14.02 -12.26 -21.90
C LEU A 2 -14.84 -13.57 -21.92
N THR A 3 -15.54 -13.87 -20.82
CA THR A 3 -16.50 -14.97 -20.78
C THR A 3 -17.91 -14.43 -21.04
N GLU A 4 -18.89 -15.31 -21.32
CA GLU A 4 -20.31 -14.93 -21.40
C GLU A 4 -20.84 -14.27 -20.11
N ARG A 5 -20.14 -14.44 -18.98
CA ARG A 5 -20.46 -13.81 -17.68
C ARG A 5 -19.68 -12.51 -17.43
N GLY A 6 -18.97 -11.99 -18.44
CA GLY A 6 -18.10 -10.82 -18.33
C GLY A 6 -16.63 -11.17 -18.02
N TRP A 7 -15.87 -10.18 -17.59
CA TRP A 7 -14.48 -10.35 -17.17
C TRP A 7 -14.46 -10.91 -15.72
N PRO A 8 -13.84 -12.09 -15.48
CA PRO A 8 -13.96 -12.79 -14.19
C PRO A 8 -13.17 -12.14 -13.05
N GLN A 9 -12.24 -11.23 -13.37
CA GLN A 9 -11.50 -10.44 -12.39
C GLN A 9 -12.12 -9.05 -12.29
N PRO A 10 -12.11 -8.37 -11.13
CA PRO A 10 -12.49 -6.98 -11.06
C PRO A 10 -11.56 -6.13 -11.96
N LEU A 11 -12.13 -5.40 -12.91
CA LEU A 11 -11.37 -4.42 -13.70
C LEU A 11 -10.91 -3.30 -12.78
N SER A 12 -9.59 -3.09 -12.69
CA SER A 12 -9.01 -1.95 -11.96
C SER A 12 -8.45 -0.96 -12.95
N LEU A 13 -9.02 0.24 -12.98
CA LEU A 13 -8.58 1.33 -13.84
C LEU A 13 -7.56 2.19 -13.10
N ILE A 14 -6.49 2.54 -13.80
CA ILE A 14 -5.57 3.62 -13.40
C ILE A 14 -5.80 4.74 -14.40
N ILE A 15 -6.16 5.92 -13.90
CA ILE A 15 -6.56 7.05 -14.73
C ILE A 15 -5.56 8.19 -14.48
N HIS A 16 -4.97 8.67 -15.57
CA HIS A 16 -4.05 9.81 -15.58
C HIS A 16 -4.38 10.71 -16.76
N THR A 17 -4.08 12.00 -16.62
CA THR A 17 -4.10 12.92 -17.76
C THR A 17 -2.88 12.65 -18.64
N LEU A 18 -2.98 12.98 -19.93
CA LEU A 18 -1.83 12.86 -20.84
C LEU A 18 -0.62 13.65 -20.33
N ASP A 19 -0.84 14.85 -19.80
CA ASP A 19 0.21 15.70 -19.23
C ASP A 19 0.94 15.02 -18.07
N ASP A 20 0.22 14.28 -17.21
CA ASP A 20 0.81 13.53 -16.09
C ASP A 20 1.65 12.35 -16.60
N VAL A 21 1.16 11.65 -17.61
CA VAL A 21 1.92 10.58 -18.28
C VAL A 21 3.20 11.14 -18.90
N ASN A 22 3.09 12.19 -19.70
CA ASN A 22 4.22 12.81 -20.39
C ASN A 22 5.24 13.41 -19.41
N HIS A 23 4.78 14.03 -18.31
CA HIS A 23 5.63 14.52 -17.24
C HIS A 23 6.51 13.41 -16.64
N HIS A 24 5.95 12.22 -16.43
CA HIS A 24 6.70 11.10 -15.87
C HIS A 24 7.54 10.36 -16.92
N LEU A 25 7.09 10.31 -18.16
CA LEU A 25 7.77 9.67 -19.27
C LEU A 25 9.06 10.43 -19.65
N SER A 26 8.99 11.75 -19.73
CA SER A 26 10.16 12.63 -19.97
C SER A 26 11.19 12.57 -18.86
N ARG A 27 10.81 12.11 -17.66
CA ARG A 27 11.71 11.84 -16.53
C ARG A 27 12.23 10.41 -16.47
N GLY A 28 11.92 9.57 -17.46
CA GLY A 28 12.45 8.21 -17.55
C GLY A 28 11.97 7.26 -16.45
N ARG A 29 10.77 7.49 -15.88
CA ARG A 29 10.25 6.65 -14.79
C ARG A 29 9.78 5.28 -15.30
N TYR A 30 10.35 4.21 -14.75
CA TYR A 30 10.16 2.83 -15.21
C TYR A 30 8.71 2.40 -15.42
N PHE A 31 7.81 2.65 -14.46
CA PHE A 31 6.39 2.30 -14.61
C PHE A 31 5.78 2.85 -15.91
N TRP A 32 6.13 4.08 -16.29
CA TRP A 32 5.60 4.76 -17.47
C TRP A 32 6.29 4.33 -18.75
N LEU A 33 7.60 4.07 -18.67
CA LEU A 33 8.35 3.49 -19.78
C LEU A 33 7.81 2.10 -20.15
N ASP A 34 7.61 1.25 -19.16
CA ASP A 34 7.05 -0.09 -19.34
C ASP A 34 5.61 -0.02 -19.84
N LEU A 35 4.81 0.94 -19.35
CA LEU A 35 3.45 1.17 -19.85
C LEU A 35 3.42 1.52 -21.34
N VAL A 36 4.31 2.40 -21.81
CA VAL A 36 4.36 2.79 -23.23
C VAL A 36 4.97 1.68 -24.09
N ARG A 37 5.97 0.95 -23.57
CA ARG A 37 6.66 -0.12 -24.30
C ARG A 37 5.81 -1.38 -24.44
N ASP A 38 5.19 -1.83 -23.35
CA ASP A 38 4.51 -3.13 -23.27
C ASP A 38 2.98 -2.98 -23.33
N GLY A 39 2.47 -1.75 -23.29
CA GLY A 39 1.04 -1.44 -23.35
C GLY A 39 0.41 -1.80 -24.69
N ILE A 40 -0.85 -2.26 -24.63
CA ILE A 40 -1.67 -2.51 -25.81
C ILE A 40 -2.63 -1.33 -25.96
N VAL A 41 -2.49 -0.58 -27.07
CA VAL A 41 -3.40 0.53 -27.38
C VAL A 41 -4.78 -0.02 -27.71
N LEU A 42 -5.78 0.38 -26.92
CA LEU A 42 -7.19 0.03 -27.16
C LEU A 42 -7.93 1.12 -27.93
N PHE A 43 -7.54 2.38 -27.72
CA PHE A 43 -8.12 3.56 -28.34
C PHE A 43 -7.12 4.73 -28.32
N GLU A 44 -7.09 5.53 -29.37
CA GLU A 44 -6.21 6.70 -29.50
C GLU A 44 -6.95 7.83 -30.24
N VAL A 45 -6.76 9.06 -29.77
CA VAL A 45 -7.24 10.28 -30.45
C VAL A 45 -6.05 10.92 -31.18
N PRO A 46 -6.16 11.22 -32.49
CA PRO A 46 -5.09 11.89 -33.23
C PRO A 46 -4.73 13.26 -32.63
N GLY A 47 -3.44 13.60 -32.65
CA GLY A 47 -2.94 14.91 -32.20
C GLY A 47 -2.43 14.96 -30.76
N PHE A 48 -2.43 13.83 -30.05
CA PHE A 48 -2.06 13.73 -28.63
C PHE A 48 -0.97 12.66 -28.38
N PRO A 49 0.22 12.79 -28.98
CA PRO A 49 1.28 11.77 -28.84
C PRO A 49 1.90 11.78 -27.44
N PHE A 50 2.47 10.63 -27.05
CA PHE A 50 3.37 10.56 -25.90
C PHE A 50 4.68 11.30 -26.16
N GLU A 51 5.24 11.91 -25.13
CA GLU A 51 6.57 12.53 -25.17
C GLU A 51 7.69 11.48 -25.33
N LYS A 52 8.89 11.94 -25.68
CA LYS A 52 10.05 11.04 -25.74
C LYS A 52 10.47 10.63 -24.32
N PRO A 53 10.64 9.33 -24.06
CA PRO A 53 11.29 8.82 -22.86
C PRO A 53 12.59 9.54 -22.50
N GLY A 54 12.67 10.05 -21.27
CA GLY A 54 13.92 10.49 -20.67
C GLY A 54 14.76 9.33 -20.14
N ILE A 55 15.95 9.65 -19.65
CA ILE A 55 16.83 8.71 -18.94
C ILE A 55 16.85 9.12 -17.47
N LEU A 56 16.48 8.20 -16.58
CA LEU A 56 16.62 8.39 -15.15
C LEU A 56 17.90 7.70 -14.67
N SER A 57 18.83 8.47 -14.12
CA SER A 57 20.08 7.91 -13.59
C SER A 57 19.84 7.13 -12.31
N ARG A 58 20.74 6.18 -11.99
CA ARG A 58 20.66 5.41 -10.74
C ARG A 58 20.72 6.31 -9.49
N GLU A 59 21.44 7.42 -9.57
CA GLU A 59 21.55 8.39 -8.48
C GLU A 59 20.23 9.10 -8.22
N GLU A 60 19.57 9.61 -9.27
CA GLU A 60 18.24 10.22 -9.17
C GLU A 60 17.19 9.23 -8.66
N MET A 61 17.23 7.97 -9.15
CA MET A 61 16.36 6.90 -8.64
C MET A 61 16.55 6.70 -7.15
N ARG A 62 17.80 6.65 -6.67
CA ARG A 62 18.10 6.49 -5.26
C ARG A 62 17.60 7.67 -4.46
N GLU A 63 17.83 8.90 -4.91
CA GLU A 63 17.41 10.10 -4.20
C GLU A 63 15.87 10.13 -4.03
N GLU A 64 15.13 9.83 -5.09
CA GLU A 64 13.68 9.71 -5.04
C GLU A 64 13.24 8.60 -4.09
N ALA A 65 13.82 7.39 -4.22
CA ALA A 65 13.50 6.25 -3.37
C ALA A 65 13.75 6.55 -1.89
N CYS A 66 14.89 7.18 -1.56
CA CYS A 66 15.20 7.63 -0.20
C CYS A 66 14.15 8.64 0.30
N THR A 67 13.75 9.58 -0.54
CA THR A 67 12.75 10.58 -0.20
C THR A 67 11.39 9.95 0.07
N TYR A 68 10.94 9.03 -0.79
CA TYR A 68 9.69 8.29 -0.57
C TYR A 68 9.76 7.45 0.69
N PHE A 69 10.85 6.71 0.92
CA PHE A 69 11.02 5.88 2.11
C PHE A 69 10.93 6.71 3.39
N ARG A 70 11.75 7.76 3.53
CA ARG A 70 11.72 8.63 4.72
C ARG A 70 10.34 9.24 4.97
N ARG A 71 9.67 9.67 3.90
CA ARG A 71 8.36 10.33 3.98
C ARG A 71 7.23 9.37 4.35
N GLU A 72 7.14 8.23 3.69
CA GLU A 72 6.02 7.30 3.83
C GLU A 72 6.20 6.34 5.01
N PHE A 73 7.41 5.81 5.22
CA PHE A 73 7.67 4.86 6.31
C PHE A 73 7.40 5.49 7.68
N LYS A 74 7.74 6.77 7.87
CA LYS A 74 7.37 7.53 9.08
C LYS A 74 5.86 7.56 9.34
N LYS A 75 5.04 7.57 8.28
CA LYS A 75 3.57 7.57 8.40
C LYS A 75 3.02 6.19 8.76
N VAL A 76 3.68 5.11 8.34
CA VAL A 76 3.35 3.73 8.77
C VAL A 76 3.49 3.64 10.28
N GLY A 77 4.68 3.99 10.81
CA GLY A 77 4.94 3.95 12.25
C GLY A 77 4.05 4.90 13.05
N ARG A 78 3.64 6.04 12.48
CA ARG A 78 2.67 6.94 13.13
C ARG A 78 1.31 6.29 13.28
N SER A 79 0.80 5.65 12.22
CA SER A 79 -0.49 4.95 12.26
C SER A 79 -0.49 3.79 13.27
N LEU A 80 0.59 3.01 13.33
CA LEU A 80 0.74 1.96 14.33
C LEU A 80 0.71 2.51 15.77
N ARG A 81 1.49 3.56 16.06
CA ARG A 81 1.45 4.21 17.39
C ARG A 81 0.07 4.78 17.73
N THR A 82 -0.65 5.33 16.76
CA THR A 82 -2.01 5.81 16.97
C THR A 82 -2.96 4.66 17.30
N ALA A 83 -2.87 3.53 16.58
CA ALA A 83 -3.67 2.34 16.88
C ALA A 83 -3.38 1.77 18.28
N GLU A 84 -2.10 1.72 18.67
CA GLU A 84 -1.68 1.29 20.01
C GLU A 84 -2.25 2.20 21.11
N LEU A 85 -2.17 3.52 20.92
CA LEU A 85 -2.76 4.49 21.86
C LEU A 85 -4.26 4.26 21.99
N GLN A 86 -4.98 4.13 20.86
CA GLN A 86 -6.42 3.92 20.86
C GLN A 86 -6.81 2.62 21.56
N ARG A 87 -6.05 1.53 21.33
CA ARG A 87 -6.23 0.27 22.06
C ARG A 87 -6.02 0.46 23.57
N GLY A 88 -4.99 1.21 23.95
CA GLY A 88 -4.71 1.55 25.35
C GLY A 88 -5.83 2.37 26.01
N GLU A 89 -6.41 3.34 25.30
CA GLU A 89 -7.56 4.10 25.79
C GLU A 89 -8.83 3.24 25.90
N GLY A 90 -9.06 2.34 24.94
CA GLY A 90 -10.15 1.36 24.97
C GLY A 90 -10.06 0.42 26.17
N ALA A 91 -8.85 -0.05 26.51
CA ALA A 91 -8.62 -0.92 27.67
C ALA A 91 -8.93 -0.25 29.02
N LYS A 92 -8.91 1.08 29.09
CA LYS A 92 -9.27 1.85 30.30
C LYS A 92 -10.79 2.04 30.45
N GLN A 93 -11.56 1.83 29.38
CA GLN A 93 -13.01 2.07 29.41
C GLN A 93 -13.72 0.95 30.17
N LYS A 94 -14.64 1.34 31.06
CA LYS A 94 -15.56 0.41 31.74
C LYS A 94 -16.85 0.19 30.94
N ASP A 95 -17.24 1.19 30.16
CA ASP A 95 -18.40 1.12 29.28
C ASP A 95 -18.06 0.33 28.01
N ALA A 96 -18.90 -0.64 27.67
CA ALA A 96 -18.66 -1.54 26.55
C ALA A 96 -18.79 -0.83 25.19
N ALA A 97 -19.65 0.18 25.06
CA ALA A 97 -19.80 0.93 23.83
C ALA A 97 -18.57 1.82 23.60
N ALA A 98 -18.14 2.56 24.61
CA ALA A 98 -16.92 3.37 24.57
C ALA A 98 -15.68 2.51 24.26
N LYS A 99 -15.53 1.33 24.89
CA LYS A 99 -14.45 0.38 24.55
C LYS A 99 -14.50 -0.01 23.08
N SER A 100 -15.69 -0.36 22.57
CA SER A 100 -15.89 -0.76 21.18
C SER A 100 -15.53 0.35 20.19
N GLU A 101 -15.83 1.61 20.49
CA GLU A 101 -15.46 2.76 19.65
C GLU A 101 -13.94 2.88 19.52
N TRP A 102 -13.21 2.81 20.64
CA TRP A 102 -11.74 2.83 20.61
C TRP A 102 -11.14 1.67 19.82
N SER A 103 -11.66 0.45 19.97
CA SER A 103 -11.20 -0.70 19.18
C SER A 103 -11.47 -0.52 17.67
N ASN A 104 -12.60 0.10 17.33
CA ASN A 104 -12.95 0.42 15.94
C ASN A 104 -12.02 1.48 15.34
N GLU A 105 -11.64 2.49 16.11
CA GLU A 105 -10.67 3.49 15.67
C GLU A 105 -9.25 2.90 15.55
N ALA A 106 -8.86 2.01 16.46
CA ALA A 106 -7.58 1.30 16.37
C ALA A 106 -7.51 0.48 15.08
N ALA A 107 -8.57 -0.27 14.75
CA ALA A 107 -8.67 -1.02 13.50
C ALA A 107 -8.58 -0.10 12.25
N PHE A 108 -9.17 1.09 12.30
CA PHE A 108 -9.03 2.09 11.25
C PHE A 108 -7.58 2.53 11.07
N ASN A 109 -6.85 2.80 12.15
CA ASN A 109 -5.44 3.18 12.05
C ASN A 109 -4.53 2.04 11.59
N LEU A 110 -4.86 0.78 11.95
CA LEU A 110 -4.17 -0.39 11.39
C LEU A 110 -4.40 -0.53 9.88
N HIS A 111 -5.61 -0.23 9.39
CA HIS A 111 -5.85 -0.15 7.94
C HIS A 111 -4.95 0.89 7.28
N GLN A 112 -4.89 2.10 7.85
CA GLN A 112 -4.04 3.17 7.34
C GLN A 112 -2.55 2.79 7.36
N ALA A 113 -2.09 2.07 8.39
CA ALA A 113 -0.71 1.60 8.47
C ALA A 113 -0.38 0.62 7.34
N MET A 114 -1.24 -0.38 7.10
CA MET A 114 -1.10 -1.34 6.01
C MET A 114 -1.12 -0.65 4.63
N GLU A 115 -2.08 0.25 4.41
CA GLU A 115 -2.18 1.02 3.17
C GLU A 115 -0.86 1.76 2.89
N ARG A 116 -0.37 2.51 3.88
CA ARG A 116 0.88 3.27 3.79
C ARG A 116 2.11 2.40 3.58
N ALA A 117 2.13 1.20 4.17
CA ALA A 117 3.22 0.25 4.00
C ALA A 117 3.35 -0.18 2.53
N TYR A 118 2.23 -0.60 1.90
CA TYR A 118 2.23 -0.94 0.48
C TYR A 118 2.51 0.26 -0.42
N TYR A 119 2.01 1.46 -0.08
CA TYR A 119 2.40 2.68 -0.78
C TYR A 119 3.91 2.91 -0.75
N CYS A 120 4.53 2.77 0.42
CA CYS A 120 5.97 2.93 0.61
C CYS A 120 6.75 1.94 -0.27
N ILE A 121 6.38 0.66 -0.22
CA ILE A 121 7.01 -0.40 -1.04
C ILE A 121 6.91 -0.06 -2.53
N LEU A 122 5.71 0.22 -3.04
CA LEU A 122 5.50 0.49 -4.46
C LEU A 122 6.28 1.71 -4.93
N LEU A 123 6.27 2.80 -4.14
CA LEU A 123 7.03 4.00 -4.45
C LEU A 123 8.54 3.76 -4.46
N VAL A 124 9.09 3.01 -3.50
CA VAL A 124 10.53 2.74 -3.42
C VAL A 124 11.00 1.79 -4.52
N LEU A 125 10.22 0.74 -4.81
CA LEU A 125 10.60 -0.25 -5.81
C LEU A 125 10.44 0.28 -7.24
N THR A 126 9.36 1.03 -7.51
CA THR A 126 8.91 1.37 -8.86
C THR A 126 8.87 2.87 -9.18
N LEU A 127 9.10 3.74 -8.18
CA LEU A 127 8.93 5.21 -8.27
C LEU A 127 7.51 5.65 -8.67
N TYR A 128 6.56 4.75 -8.43
CA TYR A 128 5.15 4.94 -8.72
C TYR A 128 4.28 4.22 -7.68
N SER A 129 3.13 4.79 -7.37
CA SER A 129 2.08 4.05 -6.70
C SER A 129 0.71 4.57 -7.12
N PRO A 130 -0.25 3.67 -7.43
CA PRO A 130 -1.58 4.07 -7.83
C PRO A 130 -2.34 4.71 -6.65
N LYS A 131 -3.10 5.77 -6.92
CA LYS A 131 -3.96 6.45 -5.93
C LYS A 131 -5.21 5.60 -5.63
N SER A 132 -5.05 4.56 -4.82
CA SER A 132 -6.11 3.63 -4.42
C SER A 132 -6.09 3.36 -2.91
N HIS A 133 -7.27 3.31 -2.29
CA HIS A 133 -7.44 2.89 -0.90
C HIS A 133 -7.81 1.40 -0.78
N ASN A 134 -7.76 0.66 -1.90
CA ASN A 134 -8.14 -0.75 -1.92
C ASN A 134 -6.95 -1.63 -1.54
N LEU A 135 -6.96 -2.14 -0.32
CA LEU A 135 -5.92 -3.01 0.21
C LEU A 135 -5.65 -4.27 -0.62
N ASN A 136 -6.67 -4.91 -1.20
CA ASN A 136 -6.46 -6.09 -2.06
C ASN A 136 -5.71 -5.73 -3.35
N PHE A 137 -5.97 -4.54 -3.87
CA PHE A 137 -5.29 -4.06 -5.06
C PHE A 137 -3.83 -3.69 -4.74
N LEU A 138 -3.61 -2.97 -3.64
CA LEU A 138 -2.27 -2.59 -3.18
C LEU A 138 -1.43 -3.82 -2.79
N SER A 139 -1.99 -4.77 -2.04
CA SER A 139 -1.27 -5.97 -1.60
C SER A 139 -0.82 -6.80 -2.78
N LYS A 140 -1.73 -7.12 -3.72
CA LYS A 140 -1.40 -7.88 -4.94
C LYS A 140 -0.34 -7.18 -5.80
N ARG A 141 -0.43 -5.85 -5.93
CA ARG A 141 0.59 -5.06 -6.65
C ARG A 141 1.95 -5.17 -5.99
N ALA A 142 2.00 -5.09 -4.67
CA ALA A 142 3.27 -5.17 -3.93
C ALA A 142 3.85 -6.60 -3.93
N GLU A 143 3.02 -7.63 -3.79
CA GLU A 143 3.40 -9.05 -3.90
C GLU A 143 3.99 -9.39 -5.27
N GLN A 144 3.57 -8.71 -6.34
CA GLN A 144 4.18 -8.84 -7.67
C GLN A 144 5.59 -8.25 -7.75
N GLN A 145 5.95 -7.34 -6.84
CA GLN A 145 7.28 -6.72 -6.82
C GLN A 145 8.26 -7.44 -5.89
N ASP A 146 7.77 -8.06 -4.80
CA ASP A 146 8.59 -8.81 -3.86
C ASP A 146 7.80 -9.98 -3.24
N GLU A 147 8.29 -11.20 -3.46
CA GLU A 147 7.62 -12.44 -3.06
C GLU A 147 7.54 -12.62 -1.54
N ARG A 148 8.39 -11.95 -0.75
CA ARG A 148 8.37 -12.03 0.72
C ARG A 148 7.08 -11.48 1.33
N LEU A 149 6.34 -10.67 0.57
CA LEU A 149 5.03 -10.14 0.97
C LEU A 149 3.91 -11.17 0.82
N ILE A 150 4.15 -12.24 0.05
CA ILE A 150 3.18 -13.32 -0.12
C ILE A 150 3.02 -14.04 1.21
N GLY A 151 1.78 -14.20 1.65
CA GLY A 151 1.45 -14.98 2.83
C GLY A 151 1.51 -14.22 4.16
N VAL A 152 1.85 -12.91 4.16
CA VAL A 152 1.77 -12.06 5.37
C VAL A 152 0.41 -12.24 6.05
N TRP A 153 -0.69 -12.21 5.30
CA TRP A 153 -2.04 -12.25 5.86
C TRP A 153 -2.59 -13.64 6.19
N LYS A 154 -1.79 -14.73 6.07
CA LYS A 154 -2.13 -16.14 6.41
C LYS A 154 -3.64 -16.42 6.46
N THR A 155 -4.29 -16.33 5.29
CA THR A 155 -5.74 -16.42 5.11
C THR A 155 -6.24 -17.86 4.92
N ASP A 156 -5.41 -18.85 5.24
CA ASP A 156 -5.74 -20.28 5.21
C ASP A 156 -6.71 -20.67 6.34
N THR A 157 -6.62 -20.00 7.49
CA THR A 157 -7.57 -20.18 8.61
C THR A 157 -8.85 -19.34 8.46
N LYS A 158 -9.97 -19.82 9.04
CA LYS A 158 -11.22 -19.03 9.11
C LYS A 158 -11.01 -17.73 9.89
N PHE A 159 -10.20 -17.77 10.95
CA PHE A 159 -9.89 -16.63 11.79
C PHE A 159 -9.09 -15.57 11.01
N GLY A 160 -7.99 -15.94 10.35
CA GLY A 160 -7.19 -15.02 9.55
C GLY A 160 -7.99 -14.34 8.43
N ARG A 161 -8.85 -15.08 7.73
CA ARG A 161 -9.78 -14.49 6.74
C ARG A 161 -10.69 -13.43 7.36
N ARG A 162 -11.28 -13.73 8.52
CA ARG A 162 -12.17 -12.80 9.20
C ARG A 162 -11.42 -11.53 9.65
N CYS A 163 -10.25 -11.67 10.25
CA CYS A 163 -9.42 -10.54 10.65
C CYS A 163 -9.04 -9.66 9.46
N TYR A 164 -8.65 -10.27 8.34
CA TYR A 164 -8.33 -9.52 7.11
C TYR A 164 -9.54 -8.78 6.53
N GLU A 165 -10.72 -9.40 6.51
CA GLU A 165 -11.95 -8.72 6.07
C GLU A 165 -12.36 -7.58 7.01
N LEU A 166 -12.19 -7.73 8.33
CA LEU A 166 -12.42 -6.66 9.31
C LEU A 166 -11.47 -5.49 9.05
N LEU A 167 -10.17 -5.74 8.92
CA LEU A 167 -9.18 -4.73 8.60
C LEU A 167 -9.54 -3.96 7.32
N ARG A 168 -9.91 -4.68 6.25
CA ARG A 168 -10.34 -4.07 4.99
C ARG A 168 -11.59 -3.22 5.15
N ALA A 169 -12.58 -3.72 5.89
CA ALA A 169 -13.81 -3.01 6.14
C ALA A 169 -13.62 -1.77 7.03
N ALA A 170 -12.60 -1.76 7.90
CA ALA A 170 -12.39 -0.70 8.89
C ALA A 170 -12.33 0.70 8.28
N TYR A 171 -11.73 0.87 7.10
CA TYR A 171 -11.64 2.16 6.41
C TYR A 171 -12.99 2.86 6.25
N VAL A 172 -14.04 2.10 5.91
CA VAL A 172 -15.39 2.63 5.72
C VAL A 172 -16.25 2.38 6.95
N LYS A 173 -16.26 1.16 7.47
CA LYS A 173 -17.31 0.70 8.38
C LYS A 173 -17.06 1.05 9.84
N SER A 174 -15.81 1.11 10.29
CA SER A 174 -15.54 1.20 11.74
C SER A 174 -16.06 2.48 12.39
N ARG A 175 -16.26 3.54 11.59
CA ARG A 175 -16.75 4.86 12.03
C ARG A 175 -18.25 5.08 11.81
N TYR A 176 -18.89 4.31 10.93
CA TYR A 176 -20.25 4.61 10.45
C TYR A 176 -21.24 3.45 10.57
N SER A 177 -20.77 2.23 10.86
CA SER A 177 -21.60 1.03 10.88
C SER A 177 -21.71 0.46 12.28
N ASP A 178 -22.91 0.47 12.85
CA ASP A 178 -23.21 -0.16 14.15
C ASP A 178 -22.90 -1.68 14.17
N HIS A 179 -22.89 -2.30 12.99
CA HIS A 179 -22.56 -3.71 12.79
C HIS A 179 -21.07 -4.02 12.71
N TYR A 180 -20.19 -3.00 12.70
CA TYR A 180 -18.75 -3.25 12.75
C TYR A 180 -18.34 -3.54 14.18
N LYS A 181 -17.95 -4.80 14.43
CA LYS A 181 -17.50 -5.29 15.73
C LYS A 181 -16.21 -6.06 15.54
N ILE A 182 -15.21 -5.71 16.33
CA ILE A 182 -13.91 -6.35 16.38
C ILE A 182 -13.59 -6.73 17.83
N SER A 183 -13.14 -7.97 18.05
CA SER A 183 -12.69 -8.42 19.37
C SER A 183 -11.24 -8.03 19.64
N ASP A 184 -10.82 -8.12 20.91
CA ASP A 184 -9.44 -7.88 21.31
C ASP A 184 -8.48 -8.87 20.60
N ASP A 185 -8.83 -10.16 20.53
CA ASP A 185 -8.03 -11.18 19.83
C ASP A 185 -7.88 -10.90 18.32
N GLU A 186 -8.95 -10.42 17.67
CA GLU A 186 -8.92 -10.05 16.26
C GLU A 186 -8.02 -8.83 16.03
N LEU A 187 -8.13 -7.82 16.91
CA LEU A 187 -7.33 -6.62 16.85
C LEU A 187 -5.84 -6.90 17.10
N ASP A 188 -5.53 -7.80 18.04
CA ASP A 188 -4.17 -8.23 18.36
C ASP A 188 -3.53 -8.96 17.18
N TRP A 189 -4.26 -9.91 16.60
CA TRP A 189 -3.80 -10.62 15.42
C TRP A 189 -3.53 -9.67 14.24
N ILE A 190 -4.41 -8.70 14.01
CA ILE A 190 -4.20 -7.69 12.96
C ILE A 190 -2.97 -6.85 13.26
N THR A 191 -2.79 -6.42 14.51
CA THR A 191 -1.65 -5.61 14.94
C THR A 191 -0.34 -6.32 14.65
N ASP A 192 -0.21 -7.58 15.05
CA ASP A 192 0.97 -8.41 14.80
C ASP A 192 1.30 -8.49 13.30
N ARG A 193 0.28 -8.69 12.45
CA ARG A 193 0.44 -8.79 11.00
C ARG A 193 0.87 -7.46 10.36
N VAL A 194 0.34 -6.34 10.84
CA VAL A 194 0.74 -5.01 10.35
C VAL A 194 2.16 -4.67 10.80
N MET A 195 2.57 -5.08 12.02
CA MET A 195 3.95 -4.92 12.48
C MET A 195 4.93 -5.77 11.67
N GLU A 196 4.58 -7.02 11.36
CA GLU A 196 5.35 -7.88 10.45
C GLU A 196 5.50 -7.24 9.06
N LEU A 197 4.40 -6.69 8.51
CA LEU A 197 4.43 -5.94 7.25
C LEU A 197 5.31 -4.68 7.33
N GLN A 198 5.32 -3.98 8.47
CA GLN A 198 6.17 -2.81 8.69
C GLN A 198 7.65 -3.19 8.60
N GLU A 199 8.06 -4.26 9.28
CA GLU A 199 9.46 -4.71 9.24
C GLU A 199 9.86 -5.21 7.86
N LEU A 200 9.00 -5.98 7.17
CA LEU A 200 9.23 -6.33 5.77
C LEU A 200 9.34 -5.10 4.87
N THR A 201 8.50 -4.09 5.08
CA THR A 201 8.56 -2.83 4.33
C THR A 201 9.91 -2.16 4.52
N ARG A 202 10.44 -2.13 5.75
CA ARG A 202 11.77 -1.58 6.04
C ARG A 202 12.84 -2.33 5.25
N THR A 203 12.92 -3.64 5.44
CA THR A 203 13.93 -4.50 4.81
C THR A 203 13.91 -4.37 3.29
N ILE A 204 12.74 -4.50 2.66
CA ILE A 204 12.59 -4.43 1.20
C ILE A 204 13.04 -3.06 0.67
N CYS A 205 12.63 -1.97 1.34
CA CYS A 205 12.97 -0.62 0.90
C CYS A 205 14.46 -0.31 1.06
N GLU A 206 15.06 -0.67 2.20
CA GLU A 206 16.48 -0.45 2.47
C GLU A 206 17.37 -1.26 1.50
N GLU A 207 17.04 -2.52 1.26
CA GLU A 207 17.74 -3.35 0.26
C GLU A 207 17.64 -2.75 -1.15
N ARG A 208 16.47 -2.23 -1.54
CA ARG A 208 16.30 -1.58 -2.84
C ARG A 208 17.18 -0.34 -2.95
N ILE A 209 17.18 0.52 -1.94
CA ILE A 209 17.99 1.74 -1.90
C ILE A 209 19.49 1.39 -1.96
N ALA A 210 19.92 0.36 -1.22
CA ALA A 210 21.30 -0.13 -1.26
C ALA A 210 21.70 -0.62 -2.67
N LYS A 211 20.83 -1.40 -3.33
CA LYS A 211 21.05 -1.90 -4.71
C LYS A 211 21.18 -0.80 -5.76
N LEU A 212 20.66 0.41 -5.49
CA LEU A 212 20.80 1.56 -6.39
C LEU A 212 22.19 2.23 -6.28
N GLY A 213 23.02 1.91 -5.26
CA GLY A 213 24.40 2.39 -5.08
C GLY A 213 24.50 3.75 -4.39
N GLY A 214 25.68 4.15 -3.87
CA GLY A 214 25.93 5.44 -3.15
C GLY A 214 26.53 5.23 -1.74
N PRO A 215 27.26 6.22 -1.15
CA PRO A 215 28.07 6.00 0.05
C PRO A 215 27.22 5.51 1.24
N ASP A 216 27.87 4.64 2.02
CA ASP A 216 27.41 3.77 3.11
C ASP A 216 26.00 4.01 3.69
N THR A 217 25.22 2.93 3.73
CA THR A 217 23.90 2.79 4.36
C THR A 217 23.92 2.86 5.90
N ALA A 218 25.03 3.28 6.51
CA ALA A 218 25.21 3.29 7.97
C ALA A 218 24.54 4.49 8.70
N ALA A 219 23.70 5.28 8.03
CA ALA A 219 23.14 6.51 8.61
C ALA A 219 21.67 6.83 8.22
N LEU A 220 20.83 5.81 8.06
CA LEU A 220 19.36 5.95 8.05
C LEU A 220 18.76 5.26 9.27
#